data_AF-A0A0E3STK6-F1
#
_entry.id   AF-A0A0E3STK6-F1
#
_cell.length_a   1.000
_cell.length_b   1.000
_cell.length_c   1.000
_cell.angle_alpha   90.00
_cell.angle_beta   90.00
_cell.angle_gamma   90.00
#
_symmetry.space_group_name_H-M   'P 1'
#
loop_
_entity.id
_entity.type
_entity.pdbx_description
1 polymer ?
#
loop_
_entity_poly.entity_id
_entity_poly.type
_entity_poly.pdbx_seq_one_letter_code
_entity_poly.pdbx_strand_id
1 'polypeptide(L)' 'MGKVNDLVFDVDERVVSGLALSDINRDIFDVTTRGVILPYRWVVTTGDIVLIRDIVKRFKKPVKEEEKED' A
#
# COMPACT_ATOMS: atom_id res chain seq x y z
N MET A 1 -1.19 -6.04 -7.68
CA MET A 1 -0.96 -7.19 -6.79
C MET A 1 0.45 -7.09 -6.23
N GLY A 2 0.69 -7.54 -5.00
CA GLY A 2 1.98 -7.47 -4.31
C GLY A 2 2.06 -8.54 -3.23
N LYS A 3 3.23 -8.72 -2.60
CA LYS A 3 3.46 -9.79 -1.62
C LYS A 3 3.86 -9.22 -0.26
N VAL A 4 3.29 -9.78 0.81
CA VAL A 4 3.72 -9.49 2.18
C VAL A 4 5.02 -10.25 2.43
N ASN A 5 6.06 -9.51 2.82
CA ASN A 5 7.36 -10.10 3.14
C ASN A 5 7.58 -10.24 4.63
N ASP A 6 7.14 -9.24 5.40
CA ASP A 6 7.42 -9.18 6.83
C ASP A 6 6.40 -8.33 7.59
N LEU A 7 6.46 -8.39 8.92
CA LEU A 7 5.70 -7.57 9.86
C LEU A 7 6.59 -6.47 10.43
N VAL A 8 6.02 -5.28 10.60
CA VAL A 8 6.66 -4.18 11.33
C VAL A 8 6.09 -4.17 12.74
N PHE A 9 6.96 -4.30 13.73
CA PHE A 9 6.60 -4.26 15.14
C PHE A 9 6.91 -2.90 15.76
N ASP A 10 5.98 -2.43 16.57
CA ASP A 10 6.27 -1.41 17.58
C ASP A 10 6.78 -2.11 18.84
N VAL A 11 8.02 -1.83 19.22
CA VAL A 11 8.69 -2.50 20.35
C VAL A 11 8.20 -1.94 21.69
N ASP A 12 7.86 -0.66 21.73
CA ASP A 12 7.43 0.03 22.94
C ASP A 12 6.01 -0.41 23.30
N GLU A 13 5.12 -0.46 22.30
CA GLU A 13 3.73 -0.89 22.49
C GLU A 13 3.54 -2.41 22.38
N ARG A 14 4.55 -3.15 21.91
CA ARG A 14 4.53 -4.61 21.68
C ARG A 14 3.40 -5.06 20.75
N VAL A 15 3.10 -4.25 19.73
CA VAL A 15 2.05 -4.52 18.75
C VAL A 15 2.61 -4.56 17.33
N VAL A 16 1.90 -5.22 16.42
CA VAL A 16 2.18 -5.11 14.98
C VAL A 16 1.67 -3.77 14.50
N SER A 17 2.58 -2.90 14.07
CA SER A 17 2.26 -1.57 13.54
C SER A 17 1.98 -1.59 12.04
N GLY A 18 2.56 -2.54 11.31
CA GLY A 18 2.35 -2.64 9.86
C GLY A 18 2.84 -3.91 9.19
N LEU A 19 2.65 -3.95 7.87
CA LEU A 19 3.11 -4.99 6.96
C LEU A 19 4.12 -4.40 5.99
N ALA A 20 5.27 -5.04 5.83
CA ALA A 20 6.22 -4.71 4.78
C ALA A 20 5.87 -5.49 3.51
N LEU A 21 5.60 -4.78 2.41
CA LEU A 21 5.35 -5.39 1.12
C LEU A 21 6.44 -5.03 0.11
N SER A 22 6.79 -6.00 -0.74
CA SER A 22 7.57 -5.79 -1.96
C SER A 22 6.76 -6.14 -3.20
N ASP A 23 7.38 -5.88 -4.36
CA ASP A 23 6.90 -6.33 -5.67
C ASP A 23 5.47 -5.88 -5.95
N ILE A 24 5.19 -4.64 -5.53
CA ILE A 24 3.90 -4.00 -5.68
C ILE A 24 3.75 -3.58 -7.13
N ASN A 25 2.63 -3.95 -7.74
CA ASN A 25 2.31 -3.51 -9.09
C ASN A 25 2.28 -1.96 -9.16
N ARG A 26 3.22 -1.41 -9.93
CA ARG A 26 3.44 0.03 -10.12
C ARG A 26 2.36 0.71 -10.98
N ASP A 27 1.60 -0.05 -11.76
CA ASP A 27 0.45 0.47 -12.51
C ASP A 27 -0.67 0.90 -11.56
N ILE A 28 -0.72 0.31 -10.36
CA ILE A 28 -1.74 0.58 -9.35
C ILE A 28 -1.23 1.55 -8.30
N PHE A 29 0.03 1.40 -7.87
CA PHE A 29 0.67 2.20 -6.82
C PHE A 29 1.76 3.09 -7.42
N ASP A 30 1.57 4.41 -7.36
CA ASP A 30 2.55 5.41 -7.78
C ASP A 30 3.63 5.58 -6.69
N VAL A 31 4.50 4.56 -6.56
CA VAL A 31 5.61 4.54 -5.63
C VAL A 31 6.92 4.31 -6.35
N THR A 32 7.91 5.16 -6.07
CA THR A 32 9.27 5.05 -6.66
C THR A 32 10.13 4.01 -5.94
N THR A 33 9.70 3.52 -4.77
CA THR A 33 10.43 2.59 -3.92
C THR A 33 10.10 1.13 -4.24
N ARG A 34 11.05 0.22 -3.95
CA ARG A 34 10.88 -1.24 -4.17
C ARG A 34 9.85 -1.90 -3.25
N GLY A 35 9.43 -1.22 -2.20
CA GLY A 35 8.45 -1.70 -1.25
C GLY A 35 7.77 -0.56 -0.50
N VAL A 36 6.71 -0.90 0.22
CA VAL A 36 5.96 0.03 1.08
C VAL A 36 5.63 -0.64 2.40
N ILE A 37 5.48 0.17 3.44
CA ILE A 37 4.93 -0.28 4.72
C ILE A 37 3.44 0.09 4.72
N LEU A 38 2.58 -0.90 4.92
CA LEU A 38 1.14 -0.69 5.10
C LEU A 38 0.80 -0.71 6.58
N PRO A 39 0.10 0.31 7.11
CA PRO A 39 -0.40 0.29 8.48
C PRO A 39 -1.33 -0.90 8.69
N TYR A 40 -1.14 -1.64 9.79
CA TYR A 40 -1.94 -2.84 10.08
C TYR A 40 -3.44 -2.52 10.18
N ARG A 41 -3.80 -1.31 10.57
CA ARG A 41 -5.21 -0.86 10.68
C ARG A 41 -5.96 -0.80 9.34
N TRP A 42 -5.27 -0.83 8.21
CA TRP A 42 -5.89 -0.81 6.87
C TRP A 42 -6.10 -2.22 6.31
N VAL A 43 -5.53 -3.22 6.99
CA VAL A 43 -5.55 -4.61 6.60
C VAL A 43 -6.88 -5.22 7.01
N VAL A 44 -7.53 -5.83 6.02
CA VAL A 44 -8.66 -6.74 6.21
C VAL A 44 -8.23 -8.08 5.65
N THR A 45 -7.96 -9.06 6.51
CA THR A 45 -7.52 -10.39 6.07
C THR A 45 -8.72 -11.30 5.85
N THR A 46 -8.69 -12.10 4.78
CA THR A 46 -9.58 -13.26 4.63
C THR A 46 -8.73 -14.45 4.23
N GLY A 47 -8.50 -15.37 5.18
CA GLY A 47 -7.63 -16.53 4.97
C GLY A 47 -6.25 -16.09 4.48
N ASP A 48 -5.91 -16.47 3.25
CA ASP A 48 -4.58 -16.28 2.65
C ASP A 48 -4.41 -14.96 1.88
N ILE A 49 -5.44 -14.09 1.86
CA ILE A 49 -5.45 -12.85 1.09
C ILE A 49 -5.60 -11.64 2.02
N VAL A 50 -4.72 -10.66 1.81
CA VAL A 50 -4.79 -9.34 2.45
C VAL A 50 -5.54 -8.37 1.54
N LEU A 51 -6.74 -7.97 1.96
CA LEU A 51 -7.51 -6.90 1.33
C LEU A 51 -7.17 -5.58 2.02
N ILE A 52 -6.97 -4.52 1.23
CA ILE A 52 -6.68 -3.19 1.74
C ILE A 52 -7.88 -2.31 1.44
N ARG A 53 -8.40 -1.62 2.45
CA ARG A 53 -9.51 -0.67 2.26
C ARG A 53 -9.06 0.45 1.32
N ASP A 54 -9.95 0.88 0.43
CA ASP A 54 -9.70 1.90 -0.60
C ASP A 54 -9.56 3.32 -0.04
N ILE A 55 -8.56 3.52 0.81
CA ILE A 55 -8.10 4.82 1.32
C ILE A 55 -6.87 5.30 0.54
N VAL A 56 -6.26 4.41 -0.25
CA VAL A 56 -5.06 4.69 -1.05
C VAL A 56 -5.34 5.65 -2.21
N LYS A 57 -6.57 5.67 -2.76
CA LYS A 57 -6.94 6.62 -3.82
C LYS A 57 -6.74 8.10 -3.45
N ARG A 58 -6.71 8.45 -2.16
CA ARG A 58 -6.39 9.82 -1.70
C ARG A 58 -4.92 10.22 -1.86
N PHE A 59 -4.02 9.25 -2.05
CA PHE A 59 -2.59 9.50 -2.27
C PHE A 59 -2.19 9.57 -3.75
N LYS A 60 -3.08 9.17 -4.68
CA LYS A 60 -2.84 9.41 -6.10
C LYS A 60 -2.91 10.91 -6.34
N LYS A 61 -1.82 11.52 -6.83
CA LYS A 61 -1.86 12.88 -7.36
C LYS A 61 -2.98 12.94 -8.41
N PRO A 62 -3.81 14.00 -8.43
CA PRO A 62 -4.73 14.19 -9.53
C PRO A 62 -3.90 14.23 -10.81
N VAL A 63 -4.13 13.28 -11.70
CA VAL A 63 -3.57 13.33 -13.05
C VAL A 63 -4.17 14.59 -13.67
N LYS A 64 -3.35 15.61 -13.92
CA LYS A 64 -3.75 16.72 -14.77
C LYS A 64 -4.03 16.11 -16.14
N GLU A 65 -5.29 16.10 -16.52
CA GLU A 65 -5.68 15.89 -17.91
C GLU A 65 -5.07 17.06 -18.69
N GLU A 66 -4.00 16.78 -19.45
CA GLU A 66 -3.52 17.71 -20.46
C GLU A 66 -4.57 17.70 -21.59
N GLU A 67 -5.31 18.79 -21.67
CA GLU A 67 -6.17 19.13 -22.80
C GLU A 67 -5.32 19.07 -24.08
N LYS A 68 -5.56 18.05 -24.91
CA LYS A 68 -5.12 18.07 -26.30
C LYS A 68 -6.11 18.90 -27.10
N GLU A 69 -5.74 20.14 -27.40
CA GLU A 69 -6.21 20.83 -28.60
C GLU A 69 -5.41 20.31 -29.80
N ASP A 70 -6.09 19.71 -30.78
CA ASP A 70 -5.71 19.65 -32.20
C ASP A 70 -6.97 19.40 -33.04
#